data_AF-A0A955X8F7-F1
#
_entry.id   AF-A0A955X8F7-F1
#
_cell.length_a   1.000
_cell.length_b   1.000
_cell.length_c   1.000
_cell.angle_alpha   90.00
_cell.angle_beta   90.00
_cell.angle_gamma   90.00
#
_symmetry.space_group_name_H-M   'P 1'
#
loop_
_entity.id
_entity.type
_entity.pdbx_description
1 polymer ?
#
loop_
_entity_poly.entity_id
_entity_poly.type
_entity_poly.pdbx_seq_one_letter_code
_entity_poly.pdbx_strand_id
1 'polypeptide(L)'
;MDIRVIPLATLDGLDALRVVEGELRLSALPMTDLQGLGQLETVGSLVISGNHELTSFRALTSLRRVAGSLVVRGNAQLPRAEYDWLLDRIEVEGQTYYEP
;
A
#
# COMPACT_ATOMS: atom_id res chain seq x y z
N MET A 1 -26.66 -15.43 19.57
CA MET A 1 -25.82 -14.23 19.42
C MET A 1 -24.78 -14.57 18.38
N ASP A 2 -25.06 -14.22 17.11
CA ASP A 2 -24.12 -14.45 16.01
C ASP A 2 -23.01 -13.40 16.11
N ILE A 3 -21.83 -13.82 16.57
CA ILE A 3 -20.64 -12.99 16.43
C ILE A 3 -20.14 -13.24 15.01
N ARG A 4 -20.52 -12.35 14.09
CA ARG A 4 -19.89 -12.26 12.78
C ARG A 4 -18.45 -11.83 13.03
N VAL A 5 -17.51 -12.76 12.87
CA VAL A 5 -16.09 -12.44 12.78
C VAL A 5 -15.95 -11.64 11.49
N ILE A 6 -15.85 -10.31 11.60
CA ILE A 6 -15.45 -9.48 10.46
C ILE A 6 -13.95 -9.76 10.32
N PRO A 7 -13.46 -10.48 9.28
CA PRO A 7 -12.03 -10.51 9.03
C PRO A 7 -11.57 -9.05 8.94
N LEU A 8 -10.44 -8.69 9.55
CA LEU A 8 -9.88 -7.35 9.43
C LEU A 8 -9.66 -7.09 7.92
N ALA A 9 -10.63 -6.45 7.29
CA ALA A 9 -10.69 -6.22 5.85
C ALA A 9 -10.30 -4.78 5.50
N THR A 10 -9.88 -4.00 6.51
CA THR A 10 -9.52 -2.59 6.37
C THR A 10 -8.36 -2.25 7.29
N LEU A 11 -7.63 -1.18 6.96
CA LEU A 11 -6.63 -0.55 7.82
C LEU A 11 -7.24 0.63 8.60
N ASP A 12 -8.55 0.58 8.84
CA ASP A 12 -9.27 1.59 9.61
C ASP A 12 -8.63 1.74 11.00
N GLY A 13 -8.45 2.98 11.45
CA GLY A 13 -7.68 3.31 12.64
C GLY A 13 -6.26 3.81 12.34
N LEU A 14 -5.78 3.68 11.10
CA LEU A 14 -4.52 4.29 10.64
C LEU A 14 -4.71 5.66 9.97
N ASP A 15 -5.91 6.22 10.04
CA ASP A 15 -6.28 7.51 9.46
C ASP A 15 -5.53 8.71 10.09
N ALA A 16 -4.89 8.54 11.24
CA ALA A 16 -3.96 9.52 11.82
C ALA A 16 -2.50 9.33 11.37
N LEU A 17 -2.15 8.22 10.71
CA LEU A 17 -0.79 7.90 10.30
C LEU A 17 -0.34 8.78 9.12
N ARG A 18 0.56 9.72 9.41
CA ARG A 18 1.12 10.65 8.40
C ARG A 18 2.47 10.21 7.86
N VAL A 19 3.34 9.73 8.74
CA VAL A 19 4.73 9.43 8.42
C VAL A 19 5.12 8.08 9.00
N VAL A 20 5.82 7.30 8.19
CA VAL A 20 6.53 6.09 8.64
C VAL A 20 8.00 6.28 8.25
N GLU A 21 8.87 6.61 9.21
CA GLU A 21 10.28 6.89 8.91
C GLU A 21 11.05 5.66 8.40
N GLY A 22 10.60 4.47 8.79
CA GLY A 22 11.20 3.19 8.43
C GLY A 22 10.51 2.48 7.25
N GLU A 23 10.56 1.16 7.27
CA GLU A 23 9.87 0.33 6.27
C GLU A 23 8.40 0.13 6.68
N LEU A 24 7.48 0.40 5.75
CA LEU A 24 6.11 -0.10 5.79
C LEU A 24 6.01 -1.34 4.91
N ARG A 25 5.77 -2.50 5.54
CA ARG A 25 5.56 -3.77 4.85
C ARG A 25 4.09 -4.18 4.91
N LEU A 26 3.46 -4.33 3.74
CA LEU A 26 2.08 -4.75 3.55
C LEU A 26 2.07 -6.09 2.80
N SER A 27 1.84 -7.18 3.53
CA SER A 27 1.96 -8.53 2.96
C SER A 27 0.85 -9.49 3.36
N ALA A 28 0.42 -10.30 2.41
CA ALA A 28 -0.61 -11.33 2.58
C ALA A 28 -1.93 -10.80 3.18
N LEU A 29 -2.31 -9.57 2.79
CA LEU A 29 -3.54 -8.93 3.24
C LEU A 29 -4.74 -9.41 2.40
N PRO A 30 -5.86 -9.82 3.03
CA PRO A 30 -7.09 -10.19 2.34
C PRO A 30 -7.92 -8.94 2.00
N MET A 31 -7.31 -7.99 1.28
CA MET A 31 -7.91 -6.68 0.99
C MET A 31 -7.74 -6.30 -0.49
N THR A 32 -8.76 -5.65 -1.04
CA THR A 32 -8.76 -5.19 -2.43
C THR A 32 -8.09 -3.85 -2.65
N ASP A 33 -7.94 -3.06 -1.59
CA ASP A 33 -7.25 -1.77 -1.59
C ASP A 33 -6.55 -1.51 -0.24
N LEU A 34 -6.03 -0.30 -0.06
CA LEU A 34 -5.32 0.15 1.14
C LEU A 34 -6.11 1.23 1.91
N GLN A 35 -7.45 1.13 1.92
CA GLN A 35 -8.28 2.01 2.74
C GLN A 35 -7.82 2.02 4.21
N GLY A 36 -7.77 3.22 4.78
CA GLY A 36 -7.14 3.50 6.08
C GLY A 36 -5.79 4.23 5.97
N LEU A 37 -5.06 4.08 4.85
CA LEU A 37 -3.77 4.77 4.63
C LEU A 37 -3.89 6.09 3.84
N GLY A 38 -5.09 6.65 3.70
CA GLY A 38 -5.32 7.85 2.88
C GLY A 38 -4.64 9.13 3.37
N GLN A 39 -4.24 9.16 4.65
CA GLN A 39 -3.50 10.28 5.25
C GLN A 39 -1.98 10.05 5.30
N LEU A 40 -1.48 8.88 4.85
CA LEU A 40 -0.05 8.62 4.78
C LEU A 40 0.60 9.52 3.73
N GLU A 41 1.58 10.32 4.13
CA GLU A 41 2.23 11.33 3.29
C GLU A 41 3.65 10.91 2.91
N THR A 42 4.40 10.33 3.85
CA THR A 42 5.79 9.92 3.66
C THR A 42 6.06 8.55 4.27
N VAL A 43 6.83 7.73 3.56
CA VAL A 43 7.37 6.48 4.07
C VAL A 43 8.87 6.38 3.79
N GLY A 44 9.62 5.70 4.65
CA GLY A 44 11.00 5.32 4.38
C GLY A 44 11.05 4.36 3.19
N SER A 45 10.77 3.08 3.41
CA SER A 45 10.63 2.10 2.31
C SER A 45 9.24 1.48 2.30
N LEU A 46 8.69 1.23 1.11
CA LEU A 46 7.37 0.64 0.95
C LEU A 46 7.49 -0.71 0.26
N VAL A 47 7.13 -1.78 0.98
CA VAL A 47 7.13 -3.15 0.46
C VAL A 47 5.71 -3.69 0.45
N ILE A 48 5.17 -3.94 -0.74
CA ILE A 48 3.81 -4.48 -0.94
C ILE A 48 3.93 -5.82 -1.65
N SER A 49 3.66 -6.92 -0.94
CA SER A 49 3.90 -8.24 -1.51
C SER A 49 2.95 -9.34 -1.09
N GLY A 50 2.53 -10.19 -2.02
CA GLY A 50 1.69 -11.35 -1.72
C GLY A 50 0.24 -10.99 -1.41
N ASN A 51 -0.23 -9.78 -1.78
CA ASN A 51 -1.62 -9.37 -1.57
C ASN A 51 -2.43 -9.77 -2.81
N HIS A 52 -2.87 -11.02 -2.85
CA HIS A 52 -3.51 -11.60 -4.05
C HIS A 52 -4.85 -10.96 -4.41
N GLU A 53 -5.53 -10.31 -3.46
CA GLU A 53 -6.80 -9.63 -3.72
C GLU A 53 -6.63 -8.15 -4.06
N LEU A 54 -5.41 -7.59 -3.88
CA LEU A 54 -5.16 -6.17 -4.04
C LEU A 54 -5.30 -5.78 -5.51
N THR A 55 -6.20 -4.84 -5.78
CA THR A 55 -6.50 -4.35 -7.13
C THR A 55 -6.19 -2.88 -7.30
N SER A 56 -5.92 -2.15 -6.21
CA SER A 56 -5.79 -0.70 -6.29
C SER A 56 -4.89 -0.06 -5.23
N PHE A 57 -4.16 0.97 -5.66
CA PHE A 57 -3.43 1.89 -4.78
C PHE A 57 -4.14 3.23 -4.60
N ARG A 58 -5.34 3.42 -5.16
CA ARG A 58 -6.02 4.73 -5.17
C ARG A 58 -6.35 5.28 -3.78
N ALA A 59 -6.41 4.42 -2.78
CA ALA A 59 -6.57 4.81 -1.38
C ALA A 59 -5.37 5.64 -0.85
N LEU A 60 -4.17 5.53 -1.44
CA LEU A 60 -2.98 6.31 -1.06
C LEU A 60 -3.05 7.75 -1.61
N THR A 61 -4.08 8.50 -1.20
CA THR A 61 -4.38 9.82 -1.74
C THR A 61 -3.35 10.88 -1.38
N SER A 62 -2.79 10.79 -0.17
CA SER A 62 -1.85 11.77 0.39
C SER A 62 -0.38 11.40 0.24
N LEU A 63 -0.06 10.18 -0.20
CA LEU A 63 1.33 9.75 -0.32
C LEU A 63 2.03 10.64 -1.37
N ARG A 64 3.18 11.19 -1.00
CA ARG A 64 4.01 12.04 -1.87
C ARG A 64 5.43 11.54 -1.99
N ARG A 65 5.93 10.82 -0.99
CA ARG A 65 7.35 10.46 -0.93
C ARG A 65 7.60 9.08 -0.35
N VAL A 66 8.46 8.32 -1.02
CA VAL A 66 9.14 7.13 -0.53
C VAL A 66 10.63 7.46 -0.50
N ALA A 67 11.19 7.67 0.69
CA ALA A 67 12.59 8.09 0.85
C ALA A 67 13.61 6.97 0.52
N GLY A 68 13.15 5.74 0.40
CA GLY A 68 13.92 4.54 0.10
C GLY A 68 13.29 3.78 -1.06
N SER A 69 13.24 2.46 -0.95
CA SER A 69 12.79 1.62 -2.06
C SER A 69 11.27 1.43 -2.08
N LEU A 70 10.70 1.38 -3.28
CA LEU A 70 9.34 0.93 -3.53
C LEU A 70 9.40 -0.46 -4.18
N VAL A 71 8.93 -1.49 -3.47
CA VAL A 71 8.93 -2.87 -3.93
C VAL A 71 7.50 -3.38 -3.97
N VAL A 72 7.01 -3.71 -5.17
CA VAL A 72 5.68 -4.29 -5.39
C VAL A 72 5.86 -5.65 -6.07
N ARG A 73 5.55 -6.76 -5.38
CA ARG A 73 5.78 -8.10 -5.94
C ARG A 73 4.73 -9.15 -5.57
N GLY A 74 4.31 -9.98 -6.52
CA GLY A 74 3.38 -11.07 -6.26
C GLY A 74 2.02 -10.57 -5.76
N ASN A 75 1.48 -9.55 -6.42
CA ASN A 75 0.14 -9.02 -6.15
C ASN A 75 -0.70 -9.30 -7.41
N ALA A 76 -1.08 -10.56 -7.61
CA ALA A 76 -1.53 -11.08 -8.89
C ALA A 76 -2.76 -10.39 -9.52
N GLN A 77 -3.58 -9.69 -8.72
CA GLN A 77 -4.75 -8.93 -9.20
C GLN A 77 -4.48 -7.44 -9.37
N LEU A 78 -3.29 -6.95 -9.00
CA LEU A 78 -2.93 -5.55 -9.10
C LEU A 78 -2.54 -5.23 -10.55
N PRO A 79 -3.28 -4.36 -11.24
CA PRO A 79 -2.91 -3.96 -12.60
C PRO A 79 -1.61 -3.18 -12.59
N ARG A 80 -0.75 -3.41 -13.60
CA ARG A 80 0.47 -2.59 -13.81
C ARG A 80 0.18 -1.09 -13.84
N ALA A 81 -1.00 -0.70 -14.36
CA ALA A 81 -1.44 0.68 -14.40
C ALA A 81 -1.61 1.32 -13.00
N GLU A 82 -1.87 0.55 -11.95
CA GLU A 82 -1.91 1.08 -10.57
C GLU A 82 -0.51 1.37 -10.04
N TYR A 83 0.46 0.51 -10.37
CA TYR A 83 1.86 0.76 -10.06
C TYR A 83 2.39 2.00 -10.81
N ASP A 84 2.12 2.08 -12.12
CA ASP A 84 2.52 3.23 -12.94
C ASP A 84 1.85 4.52 -12.43
N TRP A 85 0.55 4.47 -12.10
CA TRP A 85 -0.15 5.61 -11.48
C TRP A 85 0.49 6.08 -10.17
N LEU A 86 0.95 5.15 -9.33
CA LEU A 86 1.58 5.49 -8.07
C LEU A 86 2.93 6.19 -8.34
N LEU A 87 3.73 5.69 -9.28
CA LEU A 87 5.00 6.30 -9.64
C LEU A 87 4.85 7.69 -10.27
N ASP A 88 3.80 7.93 -11.06
CA ASP A 88 3.55 9.22 -11.69
C ASP A 88 3.28 10.35 -10.70
N ARG A 89 2.97 10.04 -9.44
CA ARG A 89 2.49 11.02 -8.45
C ARG A 89 3.33 11.12 -7.18
N ILE A 90 4.33 10.27 -7.00
CA ILE A 90 5.19 10.29 -5.82
C ILE A 90 6.66 10.38 -6.22
N GLU A 91 7.46 10.95 -5.34
CA GLU A 91 8.90 10.87 -5.40
C GLU A 91 9.36 9.54 -4.76
N VAL A 92 10.18 8.77 -5.48
CA VAL A 92 10.90 7.61 -4.92
C VAL A 92 12.38 7.88 -5.04
N GLU A 93 13.08 7.97 -3.91
CA GLU A 93 14.52 8.29 -3.90
C GLU A 93 15.40 7.04 -4.04
N GLY A 94 14.86 5.87 -3.66
CA GLY A 94 15.53 4.59 -3.81
C GLY A 94 15.16 3.85 -5.10
N GLN A 95 15.35 2.53 -5.07
CA GLN A 95 15.04 1.68 -6.21
C GLN A 95 13.55 1.34 -6.25
N THR A 96 13.01 1.26 -7.47
CA THR A 96 11.66 0.80 -7.71
C THR A 96 11.70 -0.62 -8.31
N TYR A 97 10.87 -1.53 -7.81
CA TYR A 97 10.74 -2.88 -8.34
C TYR A 97 9.27 -3.28 -8.45
N TYR A 98 8.90 -3.81 -9.61
CA TYR A 98 7.56 -4.33 -9.88
C TYR A 98 7.64 -5.74 -10.47
N GLU A 99 6.97 -6.68 -9.81
CA GLU A 99 6.72 -8.03 -10.30
C GLU A 99 5.23 -8.34 -10.07
N PRO A 100 4.46 -8.70 -11.11
CA PRO A 100 3.03 -9.01 -10.96
C PRO A 100 2.78 -10.17 -9.99
#